data_AF-A0A9X1NB98-F1
#
_entry.id   AF-A0A9X1NB98-F1
#
_cell.length_a   1.000
_cell.length_b   1.000
_cell.length_c   1.000
_cell.angle_alpha   90.00
_cell.angle_beta   90.00
_cell.angle_gamma   90.00
#
_symmetry.space_group_name_H-M   'P 1'
#
loop_
_entity.id
_entity.type
_entity.pdbx_description
1 polymer ?
#
loop_
_entity_poly.entity_id
_entity_poly.type
_entity_poly.pdbx_seq_one_letter_code
_entity_poly.pdbx_strand_id
1 'polypeptide(L)'
;MAGRWGRDKQQAPAPAPEVEQGISVLDLAARHLLLCPTTVDLEVVDTLVRDRIPHSDLYDSGEVQLGRHSQLTGPYQLSMEDAVDAGVPMPWTVCYCLEAPVEREDPPLPGVDDRDGLAYAFPEGLPWRDEGRALQLMVSLARRIGGAVRVAGTLQLIQPDPDRAVDYVVHSKTWLEPDVLLGIVNREMPGAVLAVDGEDWAGPPAEAYSGASLLEDVGRSPLSQQDLQRLHAAADERDRRMLSEDDVIDGFAIVNDFGRHGVVEVLVHLTDADDPTVAGQPWANEELVTYEVRWQPLDPSEREMRYPPEDFRTGRAHVAPLIARTTRALVEAAGGIVLDEDNFGVDRYTL
;
A
#
# COMPACT_ATOMS: atom_id res chain seq x y z
N MET A 1 -1.87 -21.29 -54.27
CA MET A 1 -2.93 -20.57 -53.52
C MET A 1 -2.24 -19.80 -52.41
N ALA A 2 -2.08 -18.48 -52.59
CA ALA A 2 -1.40 -17.61 -51.63
C ALA A 2 -2.43 -17.10 -50.62
N GLY A 3 -2.27 -17.52 -49.35
CA GLY A 3 -3.09 -17.08 -48.22
C GLY A 3 -2.64 -15.69 -47.76
N ARG A 4 -3.56 -14.73 -47.87
CA ARG A 4 -3.40 -13.31 -47.54
C ARG A 4 -3.45 -13.16 -46.03
N TRP A 5 -2.30 -12.92 -45.39
CA TRP A 5 -2.24 -12.53 -43.98
C TRP A 5 -2.77 -11.09 -43.86
N GLY A 6 -3.94 -10.95 -43.24
CA GLY A 6 -4.46 -9.65 -42.83
C GLY A 6 -3.54 -9.10 -41.74
N ARG A 7 -2.89 -7.98 -42.02
CA ARG A 7 -2.34 -7.14 -40.96
C ARG A 7 -3.52 -6.57 -40.19
N ASP A 8 -3.70 -7.00 -38.96
CA ASP A 8 -4.48 -6.22 -38.00
C ASP A 8 -3.88 -4.83 -37.97
N LYS A 9 -4.67 -3.86 -38.40
CA LYS A 9 -4.33 -2.46 -38.23
C LYS A 9 -4.49 -2.19 -36.74
N GLN A 10 -3.38 -2.13 -36.00
CA GLN A 10 -3.33 -1.40 -34.74
C GLN A 10 -3.93 -0.02 -35.01
N GLN A 11 -5.12 0.19 -34.46
CA GLN A 11 -5.83 1.45 -34.51
C GLN A 11 -5.06 2.38 -33.58
N ALA A 12 -4.58 3.51 -34.12
CA ALA A 12 -3.94 4.52 -33.30
C ALA A 12 -4.92 4.95 -32.20
N PRO A 13 -4.45 5.16 -30.96
CA PRO A 13 -5.33 5.51 -29.86
C PRO A 13 -6.07 6.81 -30.18
N ALA A 14 -7.36 6.86 -29.84
CA ALA A 14 -8.13 8.07 -29.98
C ALA A 14 -7.50 9.17 -29.10
N PRO A 15 -7.38 10.41 -29.58
CA PRO A 15 -6.95 11.50 -28.72
C PRO A 15 -7.93 11.62 -27.55
N ALA A 16 -7.41 11.81 -26.34
CA ALA A 16 -8.22 12.09 -25.16
C ALA A 16 -9.20 13.24 -25.48
N PRO A 17 -10.49 13.11 -25.12
CA PRO A 17 -11.47 14.14 -25.43
C PRO A 17 -11.03 15.48 -24.82
N GLU A 18 -11.10 16.55 -25.61
CA GLU A 18 -10.96 17.91 -25.11
C GLU A 18 -12.06 18.16 -24.06
N VAL A 19 -11.76 18.95 -23.01
CA VAL A 19 -12.67 19.21 -21.88
C VAL A 19 -14.07 19.63 -22.37
N GLU A 20 -14.15 20.44 -23.43
CA GLU A 20 -15.39 20.91 -24.04
C GLU A 20 -16.32 19.80 -24.60
N GLN A 21 -15.86 18.54 -24.71
CA GLN A 21 -16.64 17.42 -25.23
C GLN A 21 -17.13 16.42 -24.15
N GLY A 22 -16.66 16.52 -22.91
CA GLY A 22 -16.90 15.50 -21.86
C GLY A 22 -17.35 16.01 -20.50
N ILE A 23 -16.84 17.16 -20.02
CA ILE A 23 -17.15 17.70 -18.69
C ILE A 23 -16.92 19.22 -18.67
N SER A 24 -17.71 20.00 -17.93
CA SER A 24 -17.45 21.44 -17.85
C SER A 24 -16.23 21.72 -16.95
N VAL A 25 -15.45 22.75 -17.28
CA VAL A 25 -14.29 23.19 -16.47
C VAL A 25 -14.71 23.55 -15.04
N LEU A 26 -15.91 24.12 -14.87
CA LEU A 26 -16.48 24.43 -13.55
C LEU A 26 -16.72 23.16 -12.71
N ASP A 27 -17.06 22.04 -13.35
CA ASP A 27 -17.19 20.75 -12.64
C ASP A 27 -15.82 20.19 -12.23
N LEU A 28 -14.77 20.40 -13.04
CA LEU A 28 -13.40 20.01 -12.69
C LEU A 28 -12.87 20.80 -11.48
N ALA A 29 -13.15 22.10 -11.41
CA ALA A 29 -12.77 22.93 -10.26
C ALA A 29 -13.40 22.42 -8.94
N ALA A 30 -14.64 21.91 -9.02
CA ALA A 30 -15.40 21.42 -7.88
C ALA A 30 -15.05 19.98 -7.43
N ARG A 31 -14.22 19.24 -8.18
CA ARG A 31 -13.96 17.80 -7.98
C ARG A 31 -12.49 17.47 -7.83
N HIS A 32 -12.14 16.43 -7.08
CA HIS A 32 -10.73 16.04 -6.91
C HIS A 32 -10.14 15.60 -8.25
N LEU A 33 -8.91 16.04 -8.56
CA LEU A 33 -8.24 15.74 -9.82
C LEU A 33 -6.94 14.97 -9.60
N LEU A 34 -6.77 13.85 -10.29
CA LEU A 34 -5.49 13.15 -10.40
C LEU A 34 -4.76 13.78 -11.59
N LEU A 35 -3.63 14.40 -11.32
CA LEU A 35 -2.81 15.08 -12.32
C LEU A 35 -1.70 14.14 -12.78
N CYS A 36 -1.64 13.92 -14.09
CA CYS A 36 -0.70 13.00 -14.71
C CYS A 36 0.39 13.79 -15.44
N PRO A 37 1.68 13.40 -15.31
CA PRO A 37 2.71 13.95 -16.17
C PRO A 37 2.44 13.59 -17.64
N THR A 38 2.71 14.51 -18.56
CA THR A 38 2.55 14.25 -20.00
C THR A 38 3.50 13.18 -20.55
N THR A 39 4.50 12.78 -19.78
CA THR A 39 5.45 11.72 -20.10
C THR A 39 4.91 10.32 -19.81
N VAL A 40 3.80 10.21 -19.06
CA VAL A 40 3.20 8.93 -18.68
C VAL A 40 2.18 8.53 -19.73
N ASP A 41 2.28 7.29 -20.23
CA ASP A 41 1.28 6.71 -21.12
C ASP A 41 -0.04 6.49 -20.34
N LEU A 42 -1.16 6.83 -20.96
CA LEU A 42 -2.49 6.71 -20.35
C LEU A 42 -2.85 5.24 -20.07
N GLU A 43 -2.28 4.29 -20.84
CA GLU A 43 -2.46 2.85 -20.62
C GLU A 43 -1.83 2.38 -19.29
N VAL A 44 -0.80 3.09 -18.79
CA VAL A 44 -0.21 2.82 -17.48
C VAL A 44 -1.21 3.13 -16.37
N VAL A 45 -1.96 4.23 -16.48
CA VAL A 45 -2.98 4.58 -15.47
C VAL A 45 -4.08 3.53 -15.43
N ASP A 46 -4.56 3.08 -16.59
CA ASP A 46 -5.54 2.00 -16.69
C ASP A 46 -5.03 0.68 -16.06
N THR A 47 -3.78 0.33 -16.32
CA THR A 47 -3.14 -0.86 -15.70
C THR A 47 -3.14 -0.77 -14.18
N LEU A 48 -2.71 0.37 -13.62
CA LEU A 48 -2.68 0.57 -12.16
C LEU A 48 -4.09 0.58 -11.55
N VAL A 49 -5.08 1.15 -12.24
CA VAL A 49 -6.47 1.09 -11.79
C VAL A 49 -6.98 -0.35 -11.82
N ARG A 50 -6.64 -1.14 -12.85
CA ARG A 50 -7.04 -2.55 -12.98
C ARG A 50 -6.47 -3.43 -11.87
N ASP A 51 -5.27 -3.13 -11.38
CA ASP A 51 -4.69 -3.83 -10.21
C ASP A 51 -5.56 -3.69 -8.96
N ARG A 52 -6.29 -2.57 -8.84
CA ARG A 52 -7.13 -2.26 -7.67
C ARG A 52 -8.62 -2.57 -7.92
N ILE A 53 -9.07 -2.41 -9.16
CA ILE A 53 -10.45 -2.60 -9.61
C ILE A 53 -10.43 -3.63 -10.76
N PRO A 54 -10.63 -4.92 -10.44
CA PRO A 54 -10.66 -5.96 -11.45
C PRO A 54 -11.65 -5.63 -12.57
N HIS A 55 -11.27 -5.92 -13.82
CA HIS A 55 -12.06 -5.63 -15.01
C HIS A 55 -12.27 -4.14 -15.33
N SER A 56 -11.49 -3.24 -14.73
CA SER A 56 -11.42 -1.85 -15.19
C SER A 56 -10.96 -1.78 -16.65
N ASP A 57 -11.60 -0.89 -17.39
CA ASP A 57 -11.31 -0.53 -18.78
C ASP A 57 -11.34 0.99 -18.93
N LEU A 58 -10.64 1.69 -18.03
CA LEU A 58 -10.60 3.15 -17.97
C LEU A 58 -10.02 3.74 -19.26
N TYR A 59 -9.08 3.05 -19.90
CA TYR A 59 -8.46 3.51 -21.14
C TYR A 59 -9.46 3.66 -22.29
N ASP A 60 -10.25 2.63 -22.58
CA ASP A 60 -11.17 2.64 -23.72
C ASP A 60 -12.52 3.30 -23.38
N SER A 61 -13.03 3.09 -22.16
CA SER A 61 -14.34 3.63 -21.75
C SER A 61 -14.30 5.09 -21.29
N GLY A 62 -13.15 5.53 -20.78
CA GLY A 62 -12.97 6.85 -20.16
C GLY A 62 -13.61 7.00 -18.77
N GLU A 63 -14.14 5.91 -18.19
CA GLU A 63 -14.77 5.92 -16.88
C GLU A 63 -14.61 4.59 -16.13
N VAL A 64 -14.49 4.66 -14.80
CA VAL A 64 -14.40 3.47 -13.95
C VAL A 64 -15.06 3.71 -12.61
N GLN A 65 -15.87 2.75 -12.18
CA GLN A 65 -16.48 2.77 -10.86
C GLN A 65 -15.45 2.28 -9.81
N LEU A 66 -15.06 3.14 -8.88
CA LEU A 66 -14.09 2.81 -7.83
C LEU A 66 -14.76 2.19 -6.58
N GLY A 67 -15.96 2.67 -6.26
CA GLY A 67 -16.70 2.26 -5.08
C GLY A 67 -18.20 2.26 -5.33
N ARG A 68 -19.02 2.38 -4.28
CA ARG A 68 -20.48 2.39 -4.46
C ARG A 68 -21.00 3.70 -5.05
N HIS A 69 -20.34 4.79 -4.71
CA HIS A 69 -20.75 6.16 -5.04
C HIS A 69 -19.60 7.00 -5.61
N SER A 70 -18.46 6.36 -5.89
CA SER A 70 -17.26 7.00 -6.41
C SER A 70 -16.90 6.47 -7.80
N GLN A 71 -16.66 7.40 -8.72
CA GLN A 71 -16.31 7.13 -10.12
C GLN A 71 -15.12 8.00 -10.51
N LEU A 72 -14.17 7.42 -11.24
CA LEU A 72 -13.07 8.15 -11.87
C LEU A 72 -13.36 8.27 -13.37
N THR A 73 -13.22 9.47 -13.92
CA THR A 73 -13.46 9.74 -15.35
C THR A 73 -12.27 10.48 -15.96
N GLY A 74 -12.08 10.34 -17.27
CA GLY A 74 -10.97 10.94 -18.00
C GLY A 74 -10.28 9.91 -18.89
N PRO A 75 -9.13 10.23 -19.50
CA PRO A 75 -8.34 11.44 -19.27
C PRO A 75 -8.94 12.68 -19.93
N TYR A 76 -8.79 13.83 -19.28
CA TYR A 76 -9.10 15.14 -19.82
C TYR A 76 -7.82 15.91 -20.13
N GLN A 77 -7.73 16.49 -21.33
CA GLN A 77 -6.65 17.41 -21.70
C GLN A 77 -7.04 18.85 -21.39
N LEU A 78 -6.28 19.49 -20.51
CA LEU A 78 -6.51 20.86 -20.07
C LEU A 78 -5.77 21.84 -20.99
N SER A 79 -6.48 22.82 -21.55
CA SER A 79 -5.83 24.01 -22.08
C SER A 79 -5.24 24.85 -20.94
N MET A 80 -4.43 25.87 -21.28
CA MET A 80 -3.90 26.78 -20.26
C MET A 80 -5.02 27.55 -19.53
N GLU A 81 -6.12 27.87 -20.23
CA GLU A 81 -7.28 28.55 -19.64
C GLU A 81 -8.03 27.60 -18.71
N ASP A 82 -8.32 26.37 -19.17
CA ASP A 82 -9.01 25.36 -18.35
C ASP A 82 -8.22 24.99 -17.09
N ALA A 83 -6.89 24.90 -17.20
CA ALA A 83 -6.03 24.62 -16.05
C ALA A 83 -6.13 25.72 -14.99
N VAL A 84 -6.10 27.00 -15.41
CA VAL A 84 -6.26 28.14 -14.49
C VAL A 84 -7.64 28.11 -13.83
N ASP A 85 -8.69 27.92 -14.61
CA ASP A 85 -10.07 27.90 -14.12
C ASP A 85 -10.35 26.70 -13.20
N ALA A 86 -9.71 25.55 -13.45
CA ALA A 86 -9.80 24.36 -12.61
C ALA A 86 -8.87 24.41 -11.36
N GLY A 87 -8.08 25.47 -11.18
CA GLY A 87 -7.12 25.58 -10.08
C GLY A 87 -5.96 24.59 -10.17
N VAL A 88 -5.59 24.20 -11.39
CA VAL A 88 -4.51 23.27 -11.68
C VAL A 88 -3.23 24.06 -11.98
N PRO A 89 -2.15 23.89 -11.20
CA PRO A 89 -0.89 24.57 -11.49
C PRO A 89 -0.17 23.94 -12.69
N MET A 90 0.70 24.71 -13.35
CA MET A 90 1.67 24.16 -14.30
C MET A 90 2.64 23.20 -13.55
N PRO A 91 3.18 22.15 -14.20
CA PRO A 91 3.11 21.84 -15.63
C PRO A 91 1.99 20.86 -16.01
N TRP A 92 0.99 20.65 -15.16
CA TRP A 92 -0.02 19.61 -15.36
C TRP A 92 -1.02 20.01 -16.45
N THR A 93 -1.14 19.17 -17.50
CA THR A 93 -2.08 19.40 -18.62
C THR A 93 -2.99 18.21 -18.90
N VAL A 94 -2.85 17.12 -18.13
CA VAL A 94 -3.69 15.92 -18.24
C VAL A 94 -4.19 15.59 -16.85
N CYS A 95 -5.50 15.34 -16.72
CA CYS A 95 -6.07 14.92 -15.45
C CYS A 95 -7.16 13.86 -15.59
N TYR A 96 -7.41 13.14 -14.49
CA TYR A 96 -8.61 12.35 -14.27
C TYR A 96 -9.43 13.00 -13.15
N CYS A 97 -10.74 13.01 -13.32
CA CYS A 97 -11.68 13.62 -12.39
C CYS A 97 -12.33 12.55 -11.52
N LEU A 98 -12.21 12.68 -10.20
CA LEU A 98 -12.92 11.86 -9.23
C LEU A 98 -14.25 12.52 -8.88
N GLU A 99 -15.33 11.82 -9.20
CA GLU A 99 -16.66 12.08 -8.65
C GLU A 99 -16.87 11.18 -7.43
N ALA A 100 -16.99 11.78 -6.24
CA ALA A 100 -17.22 11.07 -4.99
C ALA A 100 -18.14 11.91 -4.08
N PRO A 101 -18.91 11.29 -3.17
CA PRO A 101 -19.66 12.03 -2.17
C PRO A 101 -18.69 12.81 -1.26
N VAL A 102 -19.14 13.94 -0.73
CA VAL A 102 -18.38 14.67 0.30
C VAL A 102 -18.72 14.08 1.66
N GLU A 103 -17.79 13.32 2.22
CA GLU A 103 -17.93 12.62 3.50
C GLU A 103 -16.72 12.98 4.38
N ARG A 104 -16.94 13.77 5.44
CA ARG A 104 -15.89 14.25 6.34
C ARG A 104 -16.02 13.67 7.73
N GLU A 105 -14.90 13.30 8.33
CA GLU A 105 -14.80 13.06 9.77
C GLU A 105 -14.34 14.33 10.50
N ASP A 106 -13.96 14.17 11.78
CA ASP A 106 -13.47 15.28 12.59
C ASP A 106 -12.17 15.88 11.98
N PRO A 107 -11.91 17.18 12.22
CA PRO A 107 -10.66 17.80 11.82
C PRO A 107 -9.43 17.07 12.40
N PRO A 108 -8.29 17.08 11.70
CA PRO A 108 -7.05 16.59 12.27
C PRO A 108 -6.70 17.38 13.54
N LEU A 109 -6.05 16.71 14.49
CA LEU A 109 -5.59 17.37 15.71
C LEU A 109 -4.61 18.51 15.35
N PRO A 110 -4.65 19.66 16.07
CA PRO A 110 -3.79 20.79 15.76
C PRO A 110 -2.29 20.41 15.75
N GLY A 111 -1.61 20.67 14.64
CA GLY A 111 -0.19 20.39 14.48
C GLY A 111 0.15 18.94 14.12
N VAL A 112 -0.85 18.06 14.01
CA VAL A 112 -0.66 16.71 13.45
C VAL A 112 -0.69 16.82 11.93
N ASP A 113 0.32 16.24 11.31
CA ASP A 113 0.40 16.07 9.87
C ASP A 113 0.30 14.59 9.52
N ASP A 114 0.11 14.30 8.24
CA ASP A 114 0.11 12.95 7.73
C ASP A 114 1.18 12.76 6.66
N ARG A 115 1.50 11.49 6.45
CA ARG A 115 2.53 11.03 5.54
C ARG A 115 2.30 11.43 4.08
N ASP A 116 1.04 11.64 3.71
CA ASP A 116 0.61 11.71 2.32
C ASP A 116 0.08 13.08 1.90
N GLY A 117 -0.30 13.99 2.79
CA GLY A 117 -0.85 15.28 2.36
C GLY A 117 -2.24 15.62 2.89
N LEU A 118 -3.00 14.62 3.35
CA LEU A 118 -4.42 14.74 3.61
C LEU A 118 -4.72 15.66 4.79
N ALA A 119 -3.96 15.59 5.88
CA ALA A 119 -4.19 16.43 7.07
C ALA A 119 -4.03 17.93 6.73
N TYR A 120 -3.07 18.26 5.88
CA TYR A 120 -2.87 19.62 5.39
C TYR A 120 -3.91 20.04 4.35
N ALA A 121 -4.28 19.14 3.44
CA ALA A 121 -5.23 19.42 2.37
C ALA A 121 -6.67 19.58 2.87
N PHE A 122 -7.01 18.95 4.01
CA PHE A 122 -8.34 18.91 4.61
C PHE A 122 -8.34 19.35 6.10
N PRO A 123 -8.00 20.62 6.39
CA PRO A 123 -7.88 21.10 7.78
C PRO A 123 -9.20 21.16 8.54
N GLU A 124 -10.35 21.18 7.85
CA GLU A 124 -11.68 21.28 8.44
C GLU A 124 -12.39 19.92 8.61
N GLY A 125 -11.72 18.81 8.29
CA GLY A 125 -12.28 17.46 8.39
C GLY A 125 -11.69 16.52 7.36
N LEU A 126 -11.13 15.40 7.79
CA LEU A 126 -10.47 14.44 6.89
C LEU A 126 -11.49 13.72 5.99
N PRO A 127 -11.10 13.32 4.76
CA PRO A 127 -11.95 12.54 3.88
C PRO A 127 -12.19 11.14 4.47
N TRP A 128 -13.45 10.75 4.56
CA TRP A 128 -13.87 9.49 5.19
C TRP A 128 -14.65 8.61 4.20
N ARG A 129 -14.86 7.33 4.56
CA ARG A 129 -15.66 6.35 3.80
C ARG A 129 -15.28 6.28 2.31
N ASP A 130 -16.23 6.52 1.39
CA ASP A 130 -16.00 6.31 -0.04
C ASP A 130 -15.09 7.40 -0.60
N GLU A 131 -15.23 8.64 -0.12
CA GLU A 131 -14.34 9.74 -0.48
C GLU A 131 -12.89 9.46 -0.05
N GLY A 132 -12.70 9.06 1.21
CA GLY A 132 -11.39 8.73 1.78
C GLY A 132 -10.69 7.61 1.02
N ARG A 133 -11.39 6.49 0.77
CA ARG A 133 -10.83 5.37 0.00
C ARG A 133 -10.45 5.77 -1.41
N ALA A 134 -11.30 6.53 -2.11
CA ALA A 134 -11.02 6.95 -3.47
C ALA A 134 -9.85 7.94 -3.53
N LEU A 135 -9.75 8.88 -2.59
CA LEU A 135 -8.62 9.81 -2.49
C LEU A 135 -7.31 9.10 -2.15
N GLN A 136 -7.32 8.13 -1.23
CA GLN A 136 -6.14 7.32 -0.93
C GLN A 136 -5.66 6.58 -2.18
N LEU A 137 -6.57 6.00 -2.96
CA LEU A 137 -6.23 5.39 -4.25
C LEU A 137 -5.62 6.42 -5.22
N MET A 138 -6.19 7.62 -5.34
CA MET A 138 -5.62 8.68 -6.18
C MET A 138 -4.20 9.07 -5.75
N VAL A 139 -3.93 9.14 -4.44
CA VAL A 139 -2.58 9.43 -3.94
C VAL A 139 -1.61 8.29 -4.27
N SER A 140 -2.02 7.04 -4.12
CA SER A 140 -1.22 5.88 -4.51
C SER A 140 -0.94 5.87 -6.02
N LEU A 141 -1.94 6.15 -6.86
CA LEU A 141 -1.78 6.30 -8.31
C LEU A 141 -0.79 7.44 -8.64
N ALA A 142 -0.98 8.61 -8.02
CA ALA A 142 -0.11 9.77 -8.20
C ALA A 142 1.34 9.45 -7.82
N ARG A 143 1.58 8.72 -6.73
CA ARG A 143 2.91 8.30 -6.31
C ARG A 143 3.58 7.45 -7.39
N ARG A 144 2.85 6.47 -7.92
CA ARG A 144 3.37 5.51 -8.90
C ARG A 144 3.69 6.15 -10.24
N ILE A 145 2.88 7.11 -10.69
CA ILE A 145 3.07 7.81 -11.97
C ILE A 145 3.93 9.08 -11.86
N GLY A 146 4.40 9.44 -10.66
CA GLY A 146 5.08 10.72 -10.41
C GLY A 146 4.16 11.94 -10.62
N GLY A 147 2.86 11.76 -10.41
CA GLY A 147 1.81 12.75 -10.53
C GLY A 147 1.52 13.50 -9.24
N ALA A 148 0.36 14.14 -9.18
CA ALA A 148 -0.13 14.84 -8.01
C ALA A 148 -1.66 14.77 -7.92
N VAL A 149 -2.23 15.05 -6.74
CA VAL A 149 -3.68 15.13 -6.53
C VAL A 149 -4.05 16.55 -6.14
N ARG A 150 -4.93 17.18 -6.90
CA ARG A 150 -5.52 18.48 -6.57
C ARG A 150 -6.86 18.25 -5.89
N VAL A 151 -7.00 18.66 -4.63
CA VAL A 151 -8.22 18.38 -3.86
C VAL A 151 -9.30 19.43 -4.07
N ALA A 152 -10.55 19.00 -4.18
CA ALA A 152 -11.73 19.86 -4.21
C ALA A 152 -11.84 20.72 -2.94
N GLY A 153 -12.45 21.90 -3.07
CA GLY A 153 -12.64 22.83 -1.95
C GLY A 153 -11.41 23.70 -1.70
N THR A 154 -10.38 23.17 -1.04
CA THR A 154 -9.18 23.95 -0.67
C THR A 154 -8.23 24.21 -1.83
N LEU A 155 -8.37 23.45 -2.93
CA LEU A 155 -7.50 23.48 -4.11
C LEU A 155 -6.03 23.16 -3.79
N GLN A 156 -5.75 22.60 -2.62
CA GLN A 156 -4.41 22.18 -2.23
C GLN A 156 -3.91 21.07 -3.17
N LEU A 157 -2.60 21.09 -3.40
CA LEU A 157 -1.92 20.08 -4.20
C LEU A 157 -1.20 19.10 -3.28
N ILE A 158 -1.60 17.84 -3.33
CA ILE A 158 -0.91 16.72 -2.71
C ILE A 158 0.05 16.14 -3.74
N GLN A 159 1.35 16.24 -3.47
CA GLN A 159 2.37 15.61 -4.29
C GLN A 159 3.06 14.53 -3.43
N PRO A 160 2.69 13.25 -3.59
CA PRO A 160 3.30 12.18 -2.82
C PRO A 160 4.77 12.00 -3.22
N ASP A 161 5.59 11.61 -2.25
CA ASP A 161 6.99 11.24 -2.48
C ASP A 161 7.07 9.94 -3.31
N PRO A 162 7.58 9.97 -4.56
CA PRO A 162 7.63 8.80 -5.43
C PRO A 162 8.56 7.70 -4.91
N ASP A 163 9.59 8.06 -4.13
CA ASP A 163 10.58 7.12 -3.59
C ASP A 163 10.11 6.51 -2.25
N ARG A 164 8.86 6.78 -1.85
CA ARG A 164 8.32 6.34 -0.57
C ARG A 164 8.12 4.84 -0.49
N ALA A 165 7.55 4.24 -1.54
CA ALA A 165 7.24 2.82 -1.60
C ALA A 165 8.53 2.02 -1.82
N VAL A 166 9.06 1.44 -0.74
CA VAL A 166 10.28 0.62 -0.78
C VAL A 166 10.02 -0.84 -0.45
N ASP A 167 8.88 -1.14 0.16
CA ASP A 167 8.52 -2.49 0.54
C ASP A 167 7.84 -3.21 -0.62
N TYR A 168 8.06 -4.52 -0.69
CA TYR A 168 7.41 -5.39 -1.66
C TYR A 168 6.78 -6.60 -0.99
N VAL A 169 5.68 -7.06 -1.59
CA VAL A 169 5.02 -8.32 -1.25
C VAL A 169 5.09 -9.25 -2.45
N VAL A 170 5.45 -10.51 -2.23
CA VAL A 170 5.45 -11.55 -3.25
C VAL A 170 4.47 -12.64 -2.83
N HIS A 171 3.40 -12.81 -3.60
CA HIS A 171 2.50 -13.94 -3.43
C HIS A 171 2.92 -15.07 -4.35
N SER A 172 3.14 -16.25 -3.77
CA SER A 172 3.54 -17.45 -4.48
C SER A 172 2.85 -18.68 -3.93
N LYS A 173 2.77 -19.73 -4.74
CA LYS A 173 2.38 -21.07 -4.28
C LYS A 173 3.54 -21.88 -3.70
N THR A 174 4.76 -21.36 -3.83
CA THR A 174 5.97 -22.11 -3.50
C THR A 174 6.43 -21.71 -2.10
N TRP A 175 6.46 -22.66 -1.18
CA TRP A 175 7.14 -22.51 0.10
C TRP A 175 8.65 -22.74 -0.08
N LEU A 176 9.45 -21.76 0.31
CA LEU A 176 10.90 -21.87 0.36
C LEU A 176 11.32 -22.20 1.79
N GLU A 177 12.04 -23.30 1.96
CA GLU A 177 12.58 -23.69 3.26
C GLU A 177 13.48 -22.58 3.84
N PRO A 178 13.47 -22.36 5.18
CA PRO A 178 14.18 -21.25 5.82
C PRO A 178 15.65 -21.11 5.43
N ASP A 179 16.41 -22.22 5.40
CA ASP A 179 17.83 -22.21 5.02
C ASP A 179 18.05 -21.86 3.54
N VAL A 180 17.12 -22.27 2.67
CA VAL A 180 17.19 -21.98 1.23
C VAL A 180 16.95 -20.49 1.01
N LEU A 181 15.92 -19.92 1.64
CA LEU A 181 15.63 -18.50 1.55
C LEU A 181 16.75 -17.67 2.18
N LEU A 182 17.29 -18.08 3.33
CA LEU A 182 18.45 -17.43 3.95
C LEU A 182 19.63 -17.38 2.98
N GLY A 183 19.92 -18.48 2.29
CA GLY A 183 20.98 -18.54 1.29
C GLY A 183 20.76 -17.60 0.09
N ILE A 184 19.51 -17.31 -0.28
CA ILE A 184 19.15 -16.32 -1.31
C ILE A 184 19.36 -14.90 -0.77
N VAL A 185 18.77 -14.60 0.40
CA VAL A 185 18.84 -13.27 1.02
C VAL A 185 20.28 -12.87 1.33
N ASN A 186 21.12 -13.79 1.83
CA ASN A 186 22.51 -13.50 2.20
C ASN A 186 23.39 -13.11 1.00
N ARG A 187 23.01 -13.48 -0.23
CA ARG A 187 23.73 -13.02 -1.44
C ARG A 187 23.58 -11.53 -1.68
N GLU A 188 22.39 -11.00 -1.44
CA GLU A 188 22.09 -9.58 -1.62
C GLU A 188 22.38 -8.76 -0.37
N MET A 189 22.18 -9.36 0.81
CA MET A 189 22.35 -8.75 2.12
C MET A 189 23.22 -9.64 3.01
N PRO A 190 24.56 -9.60 2.85
CA PRO A 190 25.47 -10.37 3.69
C PRO A 190 25.30 -10.04 5.17
N GLY A 191 25.29 -11.06 6.02
CA GLY A 191 25.05 -10.92 7.46
C GLY A 191 23.59 -11.06 7.89
N ALA A 192 22.67 -11.29 6.95
CA ALA A 192 21.31 -11.68 7.27
C ALA A 192 21.27 -12.98 8.09
N VAL A 193 20.36 -13.05 9.06
CA VAL A 193 20.18 -14.19 9.97
C VAL A 193 18.71 -14.58 10.04
N LEU A 194 18.44 -15.84 10.35
CA LEU A 194 17.08 -16.29 10.66
C LEU A 194 16.65 -15.70 12.00
N ALA A 195 15.50 -15.04 12.03
CA ALA A 195 14.89 -14.50 13.25
C ALA A 195 14.09 -15.59 13.98
N VAL A 196 14.75 -16.73 14.22
CA VAL A 196 14.19 -17.88 14.95
C VAL A 196 14.59 -17.87 16.41
N ASP A 197 15.67 -17.16 16.74
CA ASP A 197 16.12 -16.97 18.11
C ASP A 197 15.28 -15.84 18.75
N GLY A 198 14.14 -16.21 19.33
CA GLY A 198 13.37 -15.31 20.17
C GLY A 198 14.14 -14.93 21.44
N GLU A 199 13.87 -13.76 21.99
CA GLU A 199 14.29 -13.46 23.36
C GLU A 199 13.34 -14.16 24.35
N ASP A 200 13.89 -14.64 25.47
CA ASP A 200 13.07 -15.16 26.56
C ASP A 200 12.13 -14.04 27.05
N TRP A 201 10.83 -14.18 26.77
CA TRP A 201 9.81 -13.23 27.24
C TRP A 201 9.82 -13.18 28.77
N ALA A 202 10.34 -12.09 29.33
CA ALA A 202 10.48 -11.90 30.78
C ALA A 202 9.13 -11.68 31.51
N GLY A 203 8.01 -11.72 30.80
CA GLY A 203 6.70 -11.35 31.31
C GLY A 203 6.44 -9.85 31.25
N PRO A 204 5.15 -9.43 31.32
CA PRO A 204 4.77 -8.09 31.71
C PRO A 204 5.50 -7.65 33.00
N PRO A 205 5.73 -6.34 33.19
CA PRO A 205 6.26 -5.83 34.44
C PRO A 205 5.31 -6.13 35.62
N ALA A 206 5.84 -6.25 36.83
CA ALA A 206 5.07 -6.63 38.01
C ALA A 206 3.89 -5.68 38.29
N GLU A 207 4.00 -4.40 37.92
CA GLU A 207 2.89 -3.45 38.07
C GLU A 207 1.69 -3.80 37.17
N ALA A 208 1.91 -4.37 35.99
CA ALA A 208 0.83 -4.80 35.09
C ALA A 208 -0.03 -5.92 35.70
N TYR A 209 0.57 -6.78 36.53
CA TYR A 209 -0.13 -7.84 37.25
C TYR A 209 -0.88 -7.36 38.50
N SER A 210 -0.54 -6.18 39.02
CA SER A 210 -1.16 -5.65 40.24
C SER A 210 -2.63 -5.23 40.04
N GLY A 211 -3.02 -4.98 38.78
CA GLY A 211 -4.34 -4.42 38.45
C GLY A 211 -4.58 -3.02 38.99
N ALA A 212 -3.56 -2.33 39.52
CA ALA A 212 -3.68 -1.03 40.18
C ALA A 212 -4.30 0.03 39.26
N SER A 213 -3.83 0.15 38.01
CA SER A 213 -4.38 1.11 37.04
C SER A 213 -5.84 0.83 36.68
N LEU A 214 -6.22 -0.45 36.56
CA LEU A 214 -7.63 -0.85 36.33
C LEU A 214 -8.51 -0.58 37.57
N LEU A 215 -7.97 -0.75 38.78
CA LEU A 215 -8.67 -0.51 40.04
C LEU A 215 -8.90 0.98 40.30
N GLU A 216 -7.99 1.85 39.86
CA GLU A 216 -8.16 3.31 39.90
C GLU A 216 -9.37 3.78 39.08
N ASP A 217 -9.58 3.19 37.89
CA ASP A 217 -10.68 3.56 36.99
C ASP A 217 -12.02 2.92 37.37
N VAL A 218 -12.02 1.65 37.81
CA VAL A 218 -13.24 0.85 38.02
C VAL A 218 -13.70 0.84 39.50
N GLY A 219 -12.82 1.24 40.43
CA GLY A 219 -13.10 1.40 41.87
C GLY A 219 -13.32 0.10 42.65
N ARG A 220 -13.46 -1.04 41.96
CA ARG A 220 -13.51 -2.41 42.53
C ARG A 220 -13.12 -3.43 41.46
N SER A 221 -12.67 -4.61 41.88
CA SER A 221 -12.50 -5.73 40.96
C SER A 221 -13.86 -6.11 40.34
N PRO A 222 -13.99 -6.14 39.00
CA PRO A 222 -15.24 -6.53 38.35
C PRO A 222 -15.50 -8.04 38.41
N LEU A 223 -14.47 -8.85 38.74
CA LEU A 223 -14.53 -10.30 38.83
C LEU A 223 -14.39 -10.77 40.28
N SER A 224 -15.15 -11.79 40.66
CA SER A 224 -14.95 -12.47 41.95
C SER A 224 -13.67 -13.32 41.91
N GLN A 225 -13.14 -13.67 43.08
CA GLN A 225 -11.98 -14.58 43.17
C GLN A 225 -12.25 -15.93 42.49
N GLN A 226 -13.50 -16.41 42.54
CA GLN A 226 -13.91 -17.65 41.89
C GLN A 226 -13.93 -17.51 40.36
N ASP A 227 -14.33 -16.35 39.82
CA ASP A 227 -14.30 -16.09 38.38
C ASP A 227 -12.87 -16.01 37.85
N LEU A 228 -11.99 -15.33 38.59
CA LEU A 228 -10.56 -15.25 38.26
C LEU A 228 -9.91 -16.64 38.23
N GLN A 229 -10.17 -17.47 39.25
CA GLN A 229 -9.65 -18.84 39.29
C GLN A 229 -10.17 -19.69 38.12
N ARG A 230 -11.45 -19.53 37.74
CA ARG A 230 -12.02 -20.23 36.58
C ARG A 230 -11.37 -19.78 35.28
N LEU A 231 -11.11 -18.48 35.10
CA LEU A 231 -10.43 -17.95 33.91
C LEU A 231 -8.98 -18.42 33.82
N HIS A 232 -8.23 -18.38 34.93
CA HIS A 232 -6.86 -18.90 34.97
C HIS A 232 -6.82 -20.40 34.65
N ALA A 233 -7.69 -21.20 35.27
CA ALA A 233 -7.73 -22.63 34.96
C ALA A 233 -8.11 -22.93 33.50
N ALA A 234 -9.00 -22.13 32.90
CA ALA A 234 -9.34 -22.24 31.49
C ALA A 234 -8.19 -21.82 30.57
N ALA A 235 -7.41 -20.80 30.95
CA ALA A 235 -6.19 -20.38 30.26
C ALA A 235 -5.13 -21.49 30.36
N ASP A 236 -4.84 -22.00 31.55
CA ASP A 236 -3.87 -23.10 31.76
C ASP A 236 -4.22 -24.36 30.96
N GLU A 237 -5.51 -24.70 30.86
CA GLU A 237 -5.99 -25.81 30.04
C GLU A 237 -5.77 -25.55 28.54
N ARG A 238 -6.04 -24.32 28.09
CA ARG A 238 -5.82 -23.91 26.71
C ARG A 238 -4.33 -23.94 26.37
N ASP A 239 -3.48 -23.40 27.23
CA ASP A 239 -2.03 -23.36 27.06
C ASP A 239 -1.46 -24.78 26.99
N ARG A 240 -1.89 -25.67 27.91
CA ARG A 240 -1.45 -27.07 27.89
C ARG A 240 -1.88 -27.80 26.62
N ARG A 241 -3.07 -27.50 26.09
CA ARG A 241 -3.53 -28.06 24.83
C ARG A 241 -2.66 -27.57 23.67
N MET A 242 -2.41 -26.26 23.59
CA MET A 242 -1.57 -25.67 22.54
C MET A 242 -0.14 -26.24 22.58
N LEU A 243 0.47 -26.34 23.76
CA LEU A 243 1.80 -26.93 23.95
C LEU A 243 1.88 -28.45 23.67
N SER A 244 0.75 -29.12 23.48
CA SER A 244 0.68 -30.56 23.19
C SER A 244 0.40 -30.87 21.72
N GLU A 245 0.03 -29.86 20.92
CA GLU A 245 -0.15 -29.97 19.48
C GLU A 245 1.23 -29.93 18.79
N ASP A 246 1.35 -30.54 17.60
CA ASP A 246 2.58 -30.48 16.82
C ASP A 246 2.75 -29.04 16.28
N ASP A 247 3.91 -28.42 16.52
CA ASP A 247 4.22 -27.09 15.98
C ASP A 247 4.31 -27.15 14.45
N VAL A 248 3.33 -26.55 13.78
CA VAL A 248 3.38 -26.30 12.33
C VAL A 248 4.03 -24.95 12.11
N ILE A 249 5.16 -24.91 11.41
CA ILE A 249 5.78 -23.65 10.99
C ILE A 249 4.89 -23.06 9.89
N ASP A 250 4.06 -22.10 10.26
CA ASP A 250 3.19 -21.33 9.36
C ASP A 250 3.82 -19.99 8.93
N GLY A 251 4.97 -19.64 9.51
CA GLY A 251 5.77 -18.50 9.12
C GLY A 251 7.18 -18.48 9.73
N PHE A 252 8.07 -17.72 9.12
CA PHE A 252 9.40 -17.42 9.64
C PHE A 252 9.90 -16.08 9.08
N ALA A 253 10.92 -15.50 9.70
CA ALA A 253 11.52 -14.27 9.21
C ALA A 253 13.04 -14.36 9.09
N ILE A 254 13.60 -13.58 8.16
CA ILE A 254 15.03 -13.34 8.02
C ILE A 254 15.26 -11.85 8.20
N VAL A 255 16.21 -11.48 9.05
CA VAL A 255 16.51 -10.07 9.36
C VAL A 255 17.96 -9.75 9.04
N ASN A 256 18.20 -8.52 8.59
CA ASN A 256 19.53 -7.95 8.49
C ASN A 256 19.53 -6.52 9.06
N ASP A 257 20.38 -6.30 10.05
CA ASP A 257 20.53 -5.02 10.74
C ASP A 257 21.61 -4.17 10.05
N PHE A 258 21.20 -3.03 9.49
CA PHE A 258 22.09 -2.06 8.86
C PHE A 258 22.49 -0.92 9.82
N GLY A 259 22.30 -1.12 11.13
CA GLY A 259 22.61 -0.19 12.20
C GLY A 259 21.85 1.12 12.01
N ARG A 260 22.58 2.19 11.65
CA ARG A 260 21.99 3.52 11.48
C ARG A 260 20.93 3.62 10.38
N HIS A 261 20.88 2.65 9.47
CA HIS A 261 19.93 2.61 8.36
C HIS A 261 18.70 1.74 8.67
N GLY A 262 18.55 1.23 9.90
CA GLY A 262 17.44 0.38 10.29
C GLY A 262 17.63 -1.08 9.90
N VAL A 263 16.54 -1.84 9.92
CA VAL A 263 16.51 -3.29 9.71
C VAL A 263 15.75 -3.60 8.43
N VAL A 264 16.26 -4.53 7.62
CA VAL A 264 15.50 -5.13 6.53
C VAL A 264 15.04 -6.51 6.96
N GLU A 265 13.76 -6.79 6.77
CA GLU A 265 13.10 -8.01 7.18
C GLU A 265 12.47 -8.69 5.96
N VAL A 266 12.66 -10.00 5.84
CA VAL A 266 11.93 -10.85 4.91
C VAL A 266 11.02 -11.74 5.74
N LEU A 267 9.75 -11.39 5.84
CA LEU A 267 8.73 -12.18 6.54
C LEU A 267 8.09 -13.16 5.56
N VAL A 268 7.98 -14.41 5.97
CA VAL A 268 7.30 -15.46 5.21
C VAL A 268 6.16 -15.98 6.05
N HIS A 269 4.97 -16.06 5.49
CA HIS A 269 3.83 -16.65 6.17
C HIS A 269 2.82 -17.21 5.17
N LEU A 270 2.00 -18.14 5.64
CA LEU A 270 0.82 -18.59 4.91
C LEU A 270 -0.29 -17.53 4.96
N THR A 271 -1.05 -17.40 3.88
CA THR A 271 -2.17 -16.47 3.73
C THR A 271 -3.35 -17.19 3.08
N ASP A 272 -4.57 -16.83 3.50
CA ASP A 272 -5.80 -17.43 2.97
C ASP A 272 -5.98 -17.19 1.46
N ALA A 273 -6.70 -18.13 0.82
CA ALA A 273 -6.86 -18.27 -0.63
C ALA A 273 -7.78 -17.23 -1.30
N ASP A 274 -7.97 -16.04 -0.73
CA ASP A 274 -8.96 -15.05 -1.19
C ASP A 274 -8.36 -13.65 -1.41
N ASP A 275 -7.05 -13.55 -1.63
CA ASP A 275 -6.43 -12.26 -1.93
C ASP A 275 -6.84 -11.76 -3.34
N PRO A 276 -7.45 -10.57 -3.48
CA PRO A 276 -7.94 -10.07 -4.77
C PRO A 276 -6.81 -9.85 -5.79
N THR A 277 -5.56 -9.64 -5.36
CA THR A 277 -4.42 -9.41 -6.24
C THR A 277 -4.00 -10.66 -7.01
N VAL A 278 -4.29 -11.86 -6.47
CA VAL A 278 -3.98 -13.14 -7.12
C VAL A 278 -5.17 -13.70 -7.89
N ALA A 279 -6.34 -13.06 -7.90
CA ALA A 279 -7.58 -13.62 -8.46
C ALA A 279 -7.47 -14.07 -9.95
N GLY A 280 -6.56 -13.46 -10.72
CA GLY A 280 -6.27 -13.85 -12.12
C GLY A 280 -5.32 -15.05 -12.28
N GLN A 281 -4.76 -15.57 -11.19
CA GLN A 281 -3.77 -16.64 -11.21
C GLN A 281 -4.45 -18.01 -11.19
N PRO A 282 -3.86 -19.04 -11.84
CA PRO A 282 -4.43 -20.39 -11.86
C PRO A 282 -4.43 -21.05 -10.48
N TRP A 283 -3.63 -20.54 -9.55
CA TRP A 283 -3.47 -21.01 -8.16
C TRP A 283 -4.17 -20.08 -7.15
N ALA A 284 -5.02 -19.16 -7.59
CA ALA A 284 -5.66 -18.17 -6.71
C ALA A 284 -6.50 -18.78 -5.58
N ASN A 285 -7.12 -19.94 -5.82
CA ASN A 285 -7.99 -20.62 -4.85
C ASN A 285 -7.26 -21.62 -3.94
N GLU A 286 -5.92 -21.59 -3.94
CA GLU A 286 -5.07 -22.44 -3.09
C GLU A 286 -4.46 -21.58 -1.98
N GLU A 287 -3.99 -22.24 -0.91
CA GLU A 287 -3.27 -21.54 0.16
C GLU A 287 -2.01 -20.85 -0.39
N LEU A 288 -1.82 -19.60 0.02
CA LEU A 288 -0.79 -18.72 -0.53
C LEU A 288 0.39 -18.63 0.42
N VAL A 289 1.60 -18.64 -0.13
CA VAL A 289 2.81 -18.24 0.58
C VAL A 289 3.06 -16.78 0.26
N THR A 290 3.06 -15.95 1.29
CA THR A 290 3.33 -14.52 1.20
C THR A 290 4.72 -14.24 1.74
N TYR A 291 5.52 -13.58 0.91
CA TYR A 291 6.83 -13.08 1.28
C TYR A 291 6.79 -11.55 1.30
N GLU A 292 7.03 -10.96 2.45
CA GLU A 292 7.09 -9.50 2.61
C GLU A 292 8.54 -9.09 2.81
N VAL A 293 9.07 -8.30 1.88
CA VAL A 293 10.41 -7.71 1.97
C VAL A 293 10.24 -6.27 2.41
N ARG A 294 10.53 -5.99 3.67
CA ARG A 294 10.19 -4.73 4.34
C ARG A 294 11.40 -4.06 4.95
N TRP A 295 11.35 -2.73 5.00
CA TRP A 295 12.29 -1.91 5.75
C TRP A 295 11.65 -1.32 7.01
N GLN A 296 12.30 -1.57 8.14
CA GLN A 296 12.01 -0.94 9.42
C GLN A 296 13.05 0.15 9.71
N PRO A 297 12.69 1.43 9.60
CA PRO A 297 13.57 2.53 10.00
C PRO A 297 13.80 2.52 11.52
N LEU A 298 14.86 3.20 11.98
CA LEU A 298 15.17 3.31 13.42
C LEU A 298 14.04 3.95 14.24
N ASP A 299 13.42 4.97 13.68
CA ASP A 299 12.22 5.59 14.25
C ASP A 299 11.07 5.39 13.25
N PRO A 300 10.12 4.48 13.55
CA PRO A 300 8.95 4.26 12.71
C PRO A 300 8.10 5.51 12.47
N SER A 301 8.14 6.49 13.37
CA SER A 301 7.36 7.73 13.21
C SER A 301 7.85 8.60 12.06
N GLU A 302 9.15 8.53 11.71
CA GLU A 302 9.73 9.26 10.58
C GLU A 302 9.13 8.80 9.24
N ARG A 303 8.71 7.53 9.14
CA ARG A 303 8.02 6.99 7.96
C ARG A 303 6.66 7.66 7.75
N GLU A 304 6.00 8.06 8.84
CA GLU A 304 4.68 8.71 8.81
C GLU A 304 4.75 10.23 8.61
N MET A 305 5.95 10.80 8.51
CA MET A 305 6.13 12.21 8.20
C MET A 305 6.00 12.46 6.70
N ARG A 306 5.37 13.59 6.33
CA ARG A 306 5.36 14.06 4.94
C ARG A 306 6.75 14.42 4.44
N TYR A 307 7.53 15.09 5.30
CA TYR A 307 8.88 15.55 5.02
C TYR A 307 9.84 14.90 6.01
N PRO A 308 10.22 13.63 5.78
CA PRO A 308 11.12 12.93 6.69
C PRO A 308 12.52 13.57 6.69
N PRO A 309 13.27 13.43 7.79
CA PRO A 309 14.62 13.99 7.93
C PRO A 309 15.61 13.40 6.90
N GLU A 310 16.74 14.09 6.71
CA GLU A 310 17.75 13.69 5.73
C GLU A 310 18.36 12.31 6.01
N ASP A 311 18.56 11.98 7.29
CA ASP A 311 19.10 10.68 7.71
C ASP A 311 18.14 9.52 7.34
N PHE A 312 16.83 9.72 7.54
CA PHE A 312 15.80 8.78 7.10
C PHE A 312 15.86 8.55 5.59
N ARG A 313 15.87 9.63 4.80
CA ARG A 313 15.92 9.54 3.33
C ARG A 313 17.20 8.87 2.85
N THR A 314 18.32 9.11 3.52
CA THR A 314 19.60 8.45 3.24
C THR A 314 19.53 6.95 3.56
N GLY A 315 18.92 6.57 4.69
CA GLY A 315 18.63 5.18 5.03
C GLY A 315 17.78 4.51 3.97
N ARG A 316 16.66 5.13 3.60
CA ARG A 316 15.76 4.64 2.55
C ARG A 316 16.49 4.42 1.23
N ALA A 317 17.25 5.42 0.76
CA ALA A 317 18.01 5.34 -0.48
C ALA A 317 19.10 4.24 -0.44
N HIS A 318 19.63 3.92 0.74
CA HIS A 318 20.58 2.83 0.93
C HIS A 318 19.91 1.45 0.82
N VAL A 319 18.75 1.26 1.45
CA VAL A 319 18.09 -0.05 1.54
C VAL A 319 17.17 -0.37 0.36
N ALA A 320 16.56 0.63 -0.28
CA ALA A 320 15.65 0.42 -1.42
C ALA A 320 16.22 -0.50 -2.52
N PRO A 321 17.46 -0.29 -3.02
CA PRO A 321 18.01 -1.19 -4.03
C PRO A 321 18.36 -2.60 -3.47
N LEU A 322 18.60 -2.75 -2.16
CA LEU A 322 18.81 -4.06 -1.53
C LEU A 322 17.50 -4.84 -1.46
N ILE A 323 16.42 -4.16 -1.06
CA ILE A 323 15.07 -4.73 -1.04
C ILE A 323 14.66 -5.16 -2.44
N ALA A 324 14.76 -4.29 -3.44
CA ALA A 324 14.36 -4.62 -4.81
C ALA A 324 15.13 -5.84 -5.39
N ARG A 325 16.45 -5.90 -5.18
CA ARG A 325 17.26 -7.07 -5.63
C ARG A 325 16.90 -8.35 -4.87
N THR A 326 16.62 -8.24 -3.57
CA THR A 326 16.20 -9.39 -2.73
C THR A 326 14.85 -9.90 -3.21
N THR A 327 13.87 -9.02 -3.42
CA THR A 327 12.55 -9.34 -3.99
C THR A 327 12.69 -10.00 -5.35
N ARG A 328 13.56 -9.49 -6.23
CA ARG A 328 13.82 -10.09 -7.55
C ARG A 328 14.38 -11.51 -7.42
N ALA A 329 15.39 -11.71 -6.58
CA ALA A 329 15.98 -13.03 -6.35
C ALA A 329 14.96 -14.03 -5.75
N LEU A 330 14.08 -13.54 -4.88
CA LEU A 330 13.01 -14.31 -4.27
C LEU A 330 11.99 -14.75 -5.31
N VAL A 331 11.44 -13.83 -6.10
CA VAL A 331 10.43 -14.17 -7.14
C VAL A 331 11.03 -15.03 -8.27
N GLU A 332 12.33 -14.93 -8.54
CA GLU A 332 13.03 -15.84 -9.46
C GLU A 332 13.07 -17.28 -8.92
N ALA A 333 13.21 -17.46 -7.60
CA ALA A 333 13.27 -18.76 -6.96
C ALA A 333 11.89 -19.36 -6.69
N ALA A 334 10.96 -18.56 -6.14
CA ALA A 334 9.63 -19.01 -5.75
C ALA A 334 8.61 -18.94 -6.90
N GLY A 335 8.85 -18.11 -7.92
CA GLY A 335 7.78 -17.64 -8.82
C GLY A 335 6.78 -16.76 -8.08
N GLY A 336 5.66 -16.44 -8.75
CA GLY A 336 4.58 -15.66 -8.14
C GLY A 336 4.38 -14.28 -8.77
N ILE A 337 3.58 -13.46 -8.09
CA ILE A 337 3.33 -12.05 -8.43
C ILE A 337 4.02 -11.15 -7.42
N VAL A 338 4.48 -9.97 -7.86
CA VAL A 338 5.08 -8.96 -6.98
C VAL A 338 4.16 -7.76 -6.92
N LEU A 339 3.98 -7.24 -5.70
CA LEU A 339 3.24 -6.04 -5.38
C LEU A 339 4.14 -5.05 -4.67
N ASP A 340 3.97 -3.76 -4.91
CA ASP A 340 4.57 -2.71 -4.09
C ASP A 340 3.74 -2.42 -2.82
N GLU A 341 4.23 -1.50 -1.99
CA GLU A 341 3.57 -1.05 -0.75
C GLU A 341 2.13 -0.50 -0.97
N ASP A 342 1.80 -0.08 -2.20
CA ASP A 342 0.47 0.41 -2.57
C ASP A 342 -0.42 -0.70 -3.19
N ASN A 343 0.06 -1.95 -3.17
CA ASN A 343 -0.52 -3.12 -3.82
C ASN A 343 -0.73 -2.96 -5.33
N PHE A 344 0.16 -2.25 -6.03
CA PHE A 344 0.20 -2.29 -7.49
C PHE A 344 1.13 -3.40 -7.96
N GLY A 345 0.77 -4.04 -9.08
CA GLY A 345 1.59 -5.05 -9.72
C GLY A 345 2.93 -4.47 -10.18
N VAL A 346 4.01 -5.18 -9.88
CA VAL A 346 5.37 -4.81 -10.30
C VAL A 346 5.95 -5.92 -11.16
N ASP A 347 6.44 -5.56 -12.35
CA ASP A 347 7.21 -6.51 -13.15
C ASP A 347 8.57 -6.71 -12.48
N ARG A 348 8.91 -7.96 -12.18
CA ARG A 348 10.20 -8.35 -11.61
C ARG A 348 11.41 -7.86 -12.41
N TYR A 349 11.28 -7.59 -13.70
CA TYR A 349 12.36 -7.05 -14.54
C TYR A 349 12.57 -5.54 -14.35
N THR A 350 11.65 -4.87 -13.65
CA THR A 350 11.74 -3.45 -13.28
C THR A 350 12.27 -3.24 -11.84
N LEU A 351 12.50 -4.32 -11.10
CA LEU A 351 13.13 -4.34 -9.77
C LEU A 351 14.66 -4.21 -9.80
#